data_AF-A0A6H1ZBI5-F1
#
_entry.id   AF-A0A6H1ZBI5-F1
#
_cell.length_a   1.000
_cell.length_b   1.000
_cell.length_c   1.000
_cell.angle_alpha   90.00
_cell.angle_beta   90.00
_cell.angle_gamma   90.00
#
_symmetry.space_group_name_H-M   'P 1'
#
loop_
_entity.id
_entity.type
_entity.pdbx_description
1 polymer ?
#
loop_
_entity_poly.entity_id
_entity_poly.type
_entity_poly.pdbx_seq_one_letter_code
_entity_poly.pdbx_strand_id
1 'polypeptide(L)'
;MAEITDTIVKTTEFAGAYKIQILTATLTTASDTIVLTAAANGMSEIIFADAHLTAGVSAACSHLQVSYSALTITIASKAAAGTAATAWIDTTVEILVIGK
;
A
#
# COMPACT_ATOMS: atom_id res chain seq x y z
N MET A 1 -6.57 11.29 -0.47
CA MET A 1 -6.49 10.17 0.48
C MET A 1 -7.15 9.01 -0.23
N ALA A 2 -6.34 8.11 -0.77
CA ALA A 2 -6.83 6.91 -1.43
C ALA A 2 -7.72 6.13 -0.48
N GLU A 3 -8.85 5.69 -1.01
CA GLU A 3 -9.74 4.79 -0.29
C GLU A 3 -9.20 3.38 -0.47
N ILE A 4 -8.94 2.70 0.65
CA ILE A 4 -8.64 1.27 0.64
C ILE A 4 -9.88 0.57 0.12
N THR A 5 -9.80 -0.03 -1.06
CA THR A 5 -10.86 -0.84 -1.64
C THR A 5 -10.69 -2.26 -1.07
N ASP A 6 -10.90 -2.35 0.24
CA ASP A 6 -10.39 -3.43 1.09
C ASP A 6 -10.89 -4.80 0.62
N THR A 7 -9.98 -5.60 0.05
CA THR A 7 -10.15 -7.03 -0.07
C THR A 7 -8.93 -7.64 0.59
N ILE A 8 -9.05 -8.04 1.86
CA ILE A 8 -8.04 -8.86 2.53
C ILE A 8 -8.02 -10.20 1.80
N VAL A 9 -7.06 -10.38 0.89
CA VAL A 9 -7.06 -11.57 0.02
C VAL A 9 -6.55 -12.79 0.78
N LYS A 10 -5.56 -12.60 1.66
CA LYS A 10 -4.90 -13.67 2.41
C LYS A 10 -4.36 -13.15 3.74
N THR A 11 -4.65 -13.89 4.82
CA THR A 11 -4.02 -13.69 6.13
C THR A 11 -3.35 -14.98 6.55
N THR A 12 -2.10 -14.92 7.02
CA THR A 12 -1.42 -16.04 7.64
C THR A 12 -0.66 -15.56 8.88
N GLU A 13 -0.69 -16.36 9.92
CA GLU A 13 -0.06 -16.08 11.20
C GLU A 13 1.14 -17.00 11.40
N PHE A 14 2.30 -16.41 11.69
CA PHE A 14 3.50 -17.17 12.07
C PHE A 14 3.66 -17.09 13.58
N ALA A 15 3.46 -18.23 14.24
CA ALA A 15 3.69 -18.41 15.68
C ALA A 15 2.95 -17.41 16.60
N GLY A 16 1.84 -16.82 16.16
CA GLY A 16 1.05 -15.87 16.96
C GLY A 16 1.61 -14.44 17.02
N ALA A 17 2.83 -14.23 16.54
CA ALA A 17 3.57 -12.98 16.75
C ALA A 17 3.59 -12.06 15.53
N TYR A 18 3.42 -12.64 14.33
CA TYR A 18 3.46 -11.90 13.07
C TYR A 18 2.32 -12.31 12.16
N LYS A 19 1.76 -11.32 11.48
CA LYS A 19 0.68 -11.46 10.52
C LYS A 19 1.14 -10.95 9.16
N ILE A 20 0.81 -11.69 8.12
CA ILE A 20 0.98 -11.27 6.74
C ILE A 20 -0.39 -11.01 6.15
N GLN A 21 -0.57 -9.84 5.51
CA GLN A 21 -1.76 -9.45 4.78
C GLN A 21 -1.41 -9.00 3.37
N ILE A 22 -2.30 -9.31 2.43
CA ILE A 22 -2.28 -8.77 1.08
C ILE A 22 -3.52 -7.91 0.92
N LEU A 23 -3.32 -6.63 0.62
CA LEU A 23 -4.35 -5.60 0.49
C LEU A 23 -4.37 -5.04 -0.93
N THR A 24 -5.55 -4.67 -1.40
CA THR A 24 -5.70 -3.97 -2.69
C THR A 24 -6.19 -2.54 -2.43
N ALA A 25 -5.60 -1.57 -3.12
CA ALA A 25 -6.02 -0.17 -3.03
C ALA A 25 -6.01 0.51 -4.41
N THR A 26 -6.95 1.43 -4.60
CA THR A 26 -6.97 2.32 -5.77
C THR A 26 -6.39 3.67 -5.36
N LEU A 27 -5.29 4.05 -5.99
CA LEU A 27 -4.64 5.34 -5.75
C LEU A 27 -5.46 6.46 -6.39
N THR A 28 -5.53 7.60 -5.71
CA THR A 28 -6.30 8.79 -6.14
C THR A 28 -5.39 9.98 -6.43
N THR A 29 -4.19 9.97 -5.87
CA THR A 29 -3.21 11.04 -5.99
C THR A 29 -1.82 10.44 -6.20
N ALA A 30 -0.84 11.30 -6.53
CA ALA A 30 0.55 10.85 -6.69
C ALA A 30 1.19 10.38 -5.37
N SER A 31 0.58 10.67 -4.21
CA SER A 31 1.05 10.25 -2.89
C SER A 31 -0.14 10.03 -1.98
N ASP A 32 -0.49 8.77 -1.76
CA ASP A 32 -1.63 8.40 -0.92
C ASP A 32 -1.20 7.71 0.37
N THR A 33 -2.00 7.95 1.41
CA THR A 33 -1.85 7.35 2.73
C THR A 33 -2.96 6.32 2.96
N ILE A 34 -2.58 5.16 3.45
CA ILE A 34 -3.41 4.00 3.77
C ILE A 34 -3.26 3.77 5.27
N VAL A 35 -4.37 3.78 6.01
CA VAL A 35 -4.37 3.63 7.46
C VAL A 35 -4.98 2.28 7.82
N LEU A 36 -4.18 1.44 8.45
CA LEU A 36 -4.61 0.17 9.02
C LEU A 36 -5.09 0.39 10.46
N THR A 37 -5.95 -0.51 10.96
CA THR A 37 -6.38 -0.48 12.35
C THR A 37 -6.19 -1.83 13.01
N ALA A 38 -5.89 -1.82 14.31
CA ALA A 38 -5.77 -3.06 15.07
C ALA A 38 -7.05 -3.92 15.02
N ALA A 39 -8.23 -3.28 14.98
CA ALA A 39 -9.50 -3.97 14.90
C ALA A 39 -9.73 -4.68 13.56
N ALA A 40 -9.42 -4.03 12.44
CA ALA A 40 -9.64 -4.59 11.10
C ALA A 40 -8.50 -5.52 10.66
N ASN A 41 -7.25 -5.15 10.97
CA ASN A 41 -6.06 -5.82 10.47
C ASN A 41 -5.43 -6.76 11.50
N GLY A 42 -5.82 -6.67 12.78
CA GLY A 42 -5.29 -7.52 13.83
C GLY A 42 -3.81 -7.28 14.13
N MET A 43 -3.25 -6.13 13.72
CA MET A 43 -1.86 -5.73 13.95
C MET A 43 -1.81 -4.45 14.79
N SER A 44 -0.84 -4.38 15.69
CA SER A 44 -0.46 -3.21 16.47
C SER A 44 0.60 -2.33 15.81
N GLU A 45 1.44 -2.92 14.93
CA GLU A 45 2.50 -2.20 14.21
C GLU A 45 2.85 -2.88 12.88
N ILE A 46 3.19 -2.09 11.87
CA ILE A 46 3.78 -2.55 10.59
C ILE A 46 5.29 -2.70 10.73
N ILE A 47 5.79 -3.87 10.37
CA ILE A 47 7.23 -4.19 10.35
C ILE A 47 7.78 -4.07 8.93
N PHE A 48 6.95 -4.40 7.94
CA PHE A 48 7.27 -4.31 6.53
C PHE A 48 6.03 -3.99 5.72
N ALA A 49 6.17 -3.08 4.75
CA ALA A 49 5.17 -2.90 3.70
C ALA A 49 5.88 -2.63 2.37
N ASP A 50 5.39 -3.28 1.33
CA ASP A 50 5.79 -3.01 -0.05
C ASP A 50 4.58 -3.16 -0.98
N ALA A 51 4.63 -2.52 -2.14
CA ALA A 51 3.50 -2.46 -3.06
C ALA A 51 3.96 -2.56 -4.51
N HIS A 52 3.12 -3.19 -5.32
CA HIS A 52 3.32 -3.24 -6.76
C HIS A 52 2.05 -2.84 -7.51
N LEU A 53 2.23 -2.34 -8.73
CA LEU A 53 1.14 -1.96 -9.62
C LEU A 53 0.46 -3.21 -10.18
N THR A 54 -0.86 -3.25 -10.11
CA THR A 54 -1.66 -4.35 -10.69
C THR A 54 -2.45 -3.89 -11.91
N ALA A 55 -2.90 -2.63 -11.95
CA ALA A 55 -3.62 -2.06 -13.09
C ALA A 55 -3.54 -0.52 -13.14
N GLY A 56 -4.00 0.08 -14.24
CA GLY A 56 -4.13 1.53 -14.37
C GLY A 56 -2.79 2.28 -14.41
N VAL A 57 -1.75 1.67 -15.00
CA VAL A 57 -0.41 2.27 -15.07
C VAL A 57 -0.42 3.48 -16.01
N SER A 58 -0.17 4.67 -15.44
CA SER A 58 0.07 5.89 -16.20
C SER A 58 1.45 5.85 -16.87
N ALA A 59 1.57 6.35 -18.10
CA ALA A 59 2.86 6.47 -18.79
C ALA A 59 3.87 7.36 -18.05
N ALA A 60 3.40 8.22 -17.14
CA ALA A 60 4.26 9.06 -16.31
C ALA A 60 4.80 8.36 -15.05
N CYS A 61 4.34 7.13 -14.75
CA CYS A 61 4.83 6.33 -13.64
C CYS A 61 6.04 5.48 -14.05
N SER A 62 7.14 5.60 -13.30
CA SER A 62 8.29 4.71 -13.44
C SER A 62 8.42 3.70 -12.29
N HIS A 63 8.14 4.14 -11.06
CA HIS A 63 8.23 3.29 -9.87
C HIS A 63 7.35 3.81 -8.75
N LEU A 64 7.06 2.91 -7.80
CA LEU A 64 6.44 3.23 -6.52
C LEU A 64 7.50 3.36 -5.45
N GLN A 65 7.24 4.23 -4.48
CA GLN A 65 8.01 4.38 -3.26
C GLN A 65 7.05 4.17 -2.10
N VAL A 66 7.25 3.07 -1.38
CA VAL A 66 6.47 2.72 -0.20
C VAL A 66 7.24 3.14 1.05
N SER A 67 6.53 3.74 1.99
CA SER A 67 7.02 4.02 3.33
C SER A 67 5.92 3.73 4.34
N TYR A 68 6.28 3.47 5.59
CA TYR A 68 5.30 3.15 6.62
C TYR A 68 5.79 3.62 7.99
N SER A 69 4.84 3.91 8.87
CA SER A 69 5.07 4.27 10.26
C SER A 69 3.84 3.91 11.09
N ALA A 70 4.06 3.24 12.22
CA ALA A 70 2.99 2.66 13.03
C ALA A 70 2.05 1.78 12.18
N LEU A 71 0.80 2.20 11.97
CA LEU A 71 -0.20 1.52 11.15
C LEU A 71 -0.54 2.28 9.86
N THR A 72 0.29 3.25 9.48
CA THR A 72 0.08 4.06 8.27
C THR A 72 1.11 3.68 7.21
N ILE A 73 0.64 3.39 6.01
CA ILE A 73 1.44 3.17 4.80
C ILE A 73 1.27 4.39 3.90
N THR A 74 2.35 4.90 3.35
CA THR A 74 2.33 5.93 2.30
C THR A 74 2.89 5.34 1.03
N ILE A 75 2.10 5.38 -0.05
CA ILE A 75 2.50 4.96 -1.38
C ILE A 75 2.62 6.22 -2.21
N ALA A 76 3.87 6.61 -2.45
CA ALA A 76 4.21 7.69 -3.35
C ALA A 76 4.62 7.12 -4.69
N SER A 77 4.33 7.87 -5.72
CA SER A 77 4.66 7.48 -7.07
C SER A 77 5.64 8.45 -7.72
N LYS A 78 6.51 7.90 -8.55
CA LYS A 78 7.65 8.65 -9.07
C LYS A 78 7.78 8.51 -10.57
N ALA A 79 7.96 9.66 -11.23
CA ALA A 79 8.46 9.71 -12.59
C ALA A 79 9.95 9.33 -12.62
N ALA A 80 10.47 9.01 -13.81
CA ALA A 80 11.87 8.61 -13.98
C ALA A 80 12.87 9.66 -13.45
N ALA A 81 12.46 10.94 -13.44
CA ALA A 81 13.24 12.06 -12.89
C ALA A 81 13.16 12.20 -11.35
N GLY A 82 12.51 11.28 -10.64
CA GLY A 82 12.36 11.31 -9.17
C GLY A 82 11.32 12.31 -8.65
N THR A 83 10.62 13.02 -9.54
CA THR A 83 9.48 13.87 -9.22
C THR A 83 8.20 13.06 -9.04
N ALA A 84 7.17 13.67 -8.44
CA ALA A 84 5.85 13.06 -8.41
C ALA A 84 5.35 12.83 -9.84
N ALA A 85 4.89 11.62 -10.13
CA ALA A 85 4.31 11.30 -11.44
C ALA A 85 2.98 12.03 -11.63
N THR A 86 2.72 12.53 -12.83
CA THR A 86 1.49 13.26 -13.17
C THR A 86 0.40 12.30 -13.66
N ALA A 87 -0.81 12.41 -13.10
CA ALA A 87 -2.00 11.60 -13.39
C ALA A 87 -1.92 10.11 -12.99
N TRP A 88 -2.80 9.73 -12.05
CA TRP A 88 -2.90 8.44 -11.36
C TRP A 88 -4.32 7.87 -11.41
N ILE A 89 -5.07 8.23 -12.46
CA ILE A 89 -6.48 7.89 -12.54
C ILE A 89 -6.62 6.37 -12.65
N ASP A 90 -7.37 5.79 -11.71
CA ASP A 90 -7.70 4.37 -11.62
C ASP A 90 -6.49 3.43 -11.46
N THR A 91 -5.35 3.94 -10.98
CA THR A 91 -4.19 3.09 -10.69
C THR A 91 -4.46 2.20 -9.49
N THR A 92 -4.36 0.90 -9.67
CA THR A 92 -4.57 -0.10 -8.62
C THR A 92 -3.24 -0.71 -8.19
N VAL A 93 -3.07 -0.89 -6.88
CA VAL A 93 -1.89 -1.51 -6.27
C VAL A 93 -2.29 -2.68 -5.40
N GLU A 94 -1.44 -3.70 -5.37
CA GLU A 94 -1.45 -4.74 -4.35
C GLU A 94 -0.30 -4.50 -3.38
N ILE A 95 -0.61 -4.59 -2.09
CA ILE A 95 0.26 -4.22 -0.98
C ILE A 95 0.48 -5.45 -0.12
N LEU A 96 1.73 -5.86 0.03
CA LEU A 96 2.14 -6.85 1.02
C LEU A 96 2.45 -6.12 2.32
N VAL A 97 1.77 -6.51 3.40
CA VAL A 97 1.98 -5.97 4.74
C VAL A 97 2.36 -7.09 5.69
N ILE A 98 3.42 -6.88 6.46
CA ILE A 98 3.81 -7.74 7.58
C ILE A 98 3.78 -6.88 8.85
N GLY A 99 3.03 -7.32 9.84
CA GLY A 99 2.92 -6.63 11.13
C GLY A 99 2.84 -7.57 12.32
N LYS A 100 2.88 -6.99 13.52
CA LYS A 100 2.72 -7.69 14.80
C LYS A 100 1.45 -7.22 15.49
#